data_AF-A0A2C1YYP5-F1
#
_entry.id   AF-A0A2C1YYP5-F1
#
_cell.length_a   1.000
_cell.length_b   1.000
_cell.length_c   1.000
_cell.angle_alpha   90.00
_cell.angle_beta   90.00
_cell.angle_gamma   90.00
#
_symmetry.space_group_name_H-M   'P 1'
#
loop_
_entity.id
_entity.type
_entity.pdbx_description
1 polymer ?
#
loop_
_entity_poly.entity_id
_entity_poly.type
_entity_poly.pdbx_seq_one_letter_code
_entity_poly.pdbx_strand_id
1 'polypeptide(L)'
;MPIQPVHQRDKVSSYQSLRSLYEQNITVNSIAESLDTCHLHDDATHIKNMMEMKDYDILGVEDNGIVIGYVVRDELKEGICKDYYRSFSPTELVSESTSLLHTLFIFKENERIFILEGNRITKVVTLADLQKPPIRMLLFGLISLLEMHLYRIINEYFPDDSWKKHLNPKRIQFTEDLFALRKARNEGIQLSDCLQICDKRDIVLNEDPLREQLGIETKTKGKHFFKKLEELRNNLAHSQDINTENSWNETFFLIEQTENILEECEKIK
;
A
#
# COMPACT_ATOMS: atom_id res chain seq x y z
N MET A 1 39.44 1.20 -25.58
CA MET A 1 39.30 1.57 -24.15
C MET A 1 38.61 0.42 -23.45
N PRO A 2 39.14 -0.10 -22.33
CA PRO A 2 38.43 -1.11 -21.56
C PRO A 2 37.17 -0.44 -20.97
N ILE A 3 36.02 -1.05 -21.21
CA ILE A 3 34.74 -0.65 -20.61
C ILE A 3 34.91 -0.88 -19.10
N GLN A 4 34.99 0.20 -18.32
CA GLN A 4 34.89 0.07 -16.87
C GLN A 4 33.54 -0.59 -16.55
N PRO A 5 33.50 -1.65 -15.74
CA PRO A 5 32.22 -2.16 -15.24
C PRO A 5 31.52 -1.00 -14.54
N VAL A 6 30.27 -0.76 -14.93
CA VAL A 6 29.42 0.21 -14.24
C VAL A 6 29.29 -0.27 -12.80
N HIS A 7 29.98 0.39 -11.88
CA HIS A 7 29.72 0.21 -10.45
C HIS A 7 28.27 0.68 -10.22
N GLN A 8 27.35 -0.28 -10.17
CA GLN A 8 25.98 -0.05 -9.78
C GLN A 8 26.02 0.49 -8.35
N ARG A 9 25.29 1.57 -8.07
CA ARG A 9 25.36 2.27 -6.77
C ARG A 9 25.19 1.27 -5.62
N ASP A 10 26.23 1.08 -4.82
CA ASP A 10 26.39 -0.01 -3.83
C ASP A 10 25.43 0.04 -2.63
N LYS A 11 24.37 0.86 -2.65
CA LYS A 11 23.44 0.99 -1.52
C LYS A 11 22.00 1.14 -1.99
N VAL A 12 21.23 0.06 -1.86
CA VAL A 12 19.76 0.12 -1.92
C VAL A 12 19.29 1.05 -0.81
N SER A 13 18.39 1.99 -1.14
CA SER A 13 17.78 2.87 -0.14
C SER A 13 17.11 2.04 0.95
N SER A 14 17.23 2.45 2.21
CA SER A 14 16.58 1.66 3.27
C SER A 14 15.08 1.86 3.29
N TYR A 15 14.36 0.79 3.56
CA TYR A 15 12.97 0.77 3.98
C TYR A 15 12.74 1.76 5.12
N GLN A 16 13.64 1.82 6.11
CA GLN A 16 13.53 2.78 7.21
C GLN A 16 13.54 4.24 6.75
N SER A 17 14.22 4.57 5.65
CA SER A 17 14.22 5.93 5.07
C SER A 17 12.86 6.26 4.44
N LEU A 18 12.28 5.32 3.67
CA LEU A 18 10.93 5.49 3.09
C LEU A 18 9.88 5.59 4.19
N ARG A 19 9.95 4.72 5.20
CA ARG A 19 9.06 4.71 6.36
C ARG A 19 9.12 6.04 7.09
N SER A 20 10.32 6.54 7.38
CA SER A 20 10.52 7.84 8.05
C SER A 20 9.97 9.00 7.24
N LEU A 21 10.08 8.96 5.90
CA LEU A 21 9.50 9.98 5.02
C LEU A 21 7.98 10.07 5.19
N TYR A 22 7.29 8.92 5.15
CA TYR A 22 5.84 8.86 5.31
C TYR A 22 5.37 9.11 6.75
N GLU A 23 6.13 8.64 7.74
CA GLU A 23 5.78 8.81 9.14
C GLU A 23 5.92 10.27 9.61
N GLN A 24 6.89 11.02 9.07
CA GLN A 24 7.20 12.37 9.54
C GLN A 24 6.66 13.50 8.63
N ASN A 25 6.48 13.25 7.33
CA ASN A 25 6.22 14.33 6.37
C ASN A 25 4.88 14.23 5.65
N ILE A 26 4.21 13.07 5.71
CA ILE A 26 2.93 12.86 5.02
C ILE A 26 1.88 12.52 6.07
N THR A 27 0.84 13.34 6.16
CA THR A 27 -0.22 13.17 7.14
C THR A 27 -1.52 12.67 6.50
N VAL A 28 -2.44 12.23 7.35
CA VAL A 28 -3.81 11.85 6.99
C VAL A 28 -4.53 12.92 6.16
N ASN A 29 -4.21 14.19 6.39
CA ASN A 29 -4.79 15.32 5.65
C ASN A 29 -4.53 15.25 4.13
N SER A 30 -3.47 14.55 3.69
CA SER A 30 -3.18 14.35 2.26
C SER A 30 -4.18 13.47 1.51
N ILE A 31 -5.01 12.72 2.26
CA ILE A 31 -6.05 11.86 1.70
C ILE A 31 -7.45 12.18 2.23
N ALA A 32 -7.60 13.19 3.09
CA ALA A 32 -8.89 13.53 3.69
C ALA A 32 -9.80 14.32 2.75
N GLU A 33 -11.11 14.07 2.84
CA GLU A 33 -12.15 14.82 2.16
C GLU A 33 -12.87 15.76 3.12
N SER A 34 -13.38 16.88 2.60
CA SER A 34 -14.23 17.78 3.38
C SER A 34 -15.51 17.07 3.83
N LEU A 35 -15.88 17.25 5.10
CA LEU A 35 -17.10 16.69 5.65
C LEU A 35 -18.26 17.67 5.42
N ASP A 36 -19.06 17.41 4.39
CA ASP A 36 -20.33 18.11 4.18
C ASP A 36 -21.28 17.85 5.37
N THR A 37 -22.17 18.80 5.67
CA THR A 37 -23.03 18.76 6.85
C THR A 37 -24.51 18.94 6.54
N CYS A 38 -25.36 18.42 7.44
CA CYS A 38 -26.79 18.73 7.56
C CYS A 38 -27.13 19.15 9.00
N HIS A 39 -28.38 19.55 9.24
CA HIS A 39 -28.87 19.93 10.56
C HIS A 39 -29.76 18.85 11.19
N LEU A 40 -29.82 18.83 12.53
CA LEU A 40 -30.58 17.85 13.32
C LEU A 40 -32.07 17.75 12.94
N HIS A 41 -32.66 18.83 12.45
CA HIS A 41 -34.07 18.93 12.12
C HIS A 41 -34.39 18.78 10.63
N ASP A 42 -33.37 18.53 9.81
CA ASP A 42 -33.55 18.26 8.39
C ASP A 42 -34.27 16.92 8.18
N ASP A 43 -35.03 16.84 7.08
CA ASP A 43 -35.73 15.63 6.68
C ASP A 43 -34.74 14.53 6.27
N ALA A 44 -34.84 13.37 6.92
CA ALA A 44 -33.90 12.26 6.72
C ALA A 44 -33.96 11.67 5.31
N THR A 45 -35.12 11.70 4.65
CA THR A 45 -35.28 11.22 3.28
C THR A 45 -34.64 12.18 2.28
N HIS A 46 -34.76 13.49 2.51
CA HIS A 46 -34.05 14.49 1.73
C HIS A 46 -32.53 14.36 1.86
N ILE A 47 -32.02 14.19 3.09
CA ILE A 47 -30.60 13.94 3.34
C ILE A 47 -30.13 12.71 2.58
N LYS A 48 -30.87 11.59 2.68
CA LYS A 48 -30.54 10.35 1.99
C LYS A 48 -30.43 10.54 0.47
N ASN A 49 -31.42 11.17 -0.14
CA ASN A 49 -31.42 11.44 -1.59
C ASN A 49 -30.22 12.32 -2.00
N MET A 50 -29.86 13.30 -1.17
CA MET A 50 -28.68 14.13 -1.40
C MET A 50 -27.39 13.33 -1.33
N MET A 51 -27.25 12.46 -0.31
CA MET A 51 -26.11 11.56 -0.16
C MET A 51 -26.02 10.55 -1.32
N GLU A 52 -27.13 10.05 -1.85
CA GLU A 52 -27.14 9.20 -3.05
C GLU A 52 -26.68 9.97 -4.31
N MET A 53 -27.17 11.20 -4.50
CA MET A 53 -26.76 12.02 -5.65
C MET A 53 -25.28 12.42 -5.61
N LYS A 54 -24.72 12.65 -4.43
CA LYS A 54 -23.30 13.00 -4.23
C LYS A 54 -22.39 11.78 -4.04
N ASP A 55 -22.95 10.58 -4.00
CA ASP A 55 -22.25 9.34 -3.68
C ASP A 55 -21.50 9.38 -2.33
N TYR A 56 -22.16 9.92 -1.31
CA TYR A 56 -21.64 9.94 0.05
C TYR A 56 -22.23 8.79 0.87
N ASP A 57 -21.37 8.06 1.57
CA ASP A 57 -21.79 7.07 2.56
C ASP A 57 -22.07 7.73 3.93
N ILE A 58 -21.41 8.87 4.20
CA ILE A 58 -21.40 9.56 5.49
C ILE A 58 -21.62 11.05 5.28
N LEU A 59 -22.36 11.68 6.19
CA LEU A 59 -22.57 13.12 6.23
C LEU A 59 -22.45 13.62 7.66
N GLY A 60 -21.76 14.75 7.87
CA GLY A 60 -21.66 15.38 9.18
C GLY A 60 -23.00 15.96 9.63
N VAL A 61 -23.20 16.03 10.94
CA VAL A 61 -24.37 16.66 11.56
C VAL A 61 -23.89 17.86 12.34
N GLU A 62 -24.40 19.04 11.96
CA GLU A 62 -24.07 20.32 12.57
C GLU A 62 -25.22 20.83 13.44
N ASP A 63 -24.88 21.28 14.65
CA ASP A 63 -25.76 22.06 15.51
C ASP A 63 -25.06 23.36 15.93
N ASN A 64 -25.71 24.50 15.70
CA ASN A 64 -25.20 25.84 16.02
C ASN A 64 -23.77 26.13 15.51
N GLY A 65 -23.43 25.70 14.29
CA GLY A 65 -22.10 25.94 13.69
C GLY A 65 -21.00 25.00 14.16
N ILE A 66 -21.36 23.93 14.88
CA ILE A 66 -20.43 22.90 15.38
C ILE A 66 -20.87 21.54 14.85
N VAL A 67 -19.95 20.81 14.22
CA VAL A 67 -20.19 19.42 13.82
C VAL A 67 -20.15 18.55 15.07
N ILE A 68 -21.30 17.98 15.43
CA ILE A 68 -21.52 17.21 16.67
C ILE A 68 -21.56 15.70 16.46
N GLY A 69 -21.70 15.26 15.20
CA GLY A 69 -21.83 13.86 14.86
C GLY A 69 -21.91 13.63 13.36
N TYR A 70 -22.45 12.49 12.97
CA TYR A 70 -22.65 12.11 11.58
C TYR A 70 -23.87 11.20 11.41
N VAL A 71 -24.31 11.02 10.16
CA VAL A 71 -25.29 10.01 9.75
C VAL A 71 -24.68 9.11 8.68
N VAL A 72 -25.20 7.87 8.60
CA VAL A 72 -24.82 6.88 7.59
C VAL A 72 -25.98 6.71 6.61
N ARG A 73 -25.70 6.83 5.30
CA ARG A 73 -26.73 6.87 4.24
C ARG A 73 -27.73 5.72 4.34
N ASP A 74 -27.23 4.51 4.51
CA ASP A 74 -28.01 3.28 4.45
C ASP A 74 -28.92 3.08 5.66
N GLU A 75 -28.70 3.85 6.73
CA GLU A 75 -29.49 3.82 7.95
C GLU A 75 -30.66 4.81 7.92
N LEU A 76 -30.57 5.84 7.07
CA LEU A 76 -31.59 6.88 6.92
C LEU A 76 -32.88 6.30 6.30
N LYS A 77 -34.01 6.65 6.93
CA LYS A 77 -35.37 6.35 6.45
C LYS A 77 -36.24 7.61 6.61
N GLU A 78 -37.53 7.45 6.91
CA GLU A 78 -38.44 8.56 7.21
C GLU A 78 -38.17 9.15 8.60
N GLY A 79 -38.50 10.42 8.80
CA GLY A 79 -38.29 11.14 10.07
C GLY A 79 -37.28 12.28 9.93
N ILE A 80 -36.66 12.67 11.03
CA ILE A 80 -35.68 13.76 11.07
C ILE A 80 -34.27 13.22 11.29
N CYS A 81 -33.25 13.99 10.88
CA CYS A 81 -31.85 13.63 11.06
C CYS A 81 -31.50 13.22 12.51
N LYS A 82 -32.10 13.87 13.49
CA LYS A 82 -31.91 13.58 14.93
C LYS A 82 -32.29 12.15 15.33
N ASP A 83 -33.10 11.44 14.55
CA ASP A 83 -33.46 10.05 14.85
C ASP A 83 -32.36 9.06 14.43
N TYR A 84 -31.42 9.51 13.59
CA TYR A 84 -30.36 8.68 12.98
C TYR A 84 -28.94 9.15 13.31
N TYR A 85 -28.77 10.34 13.91
CA TYR A 85 -27.44 10.88 14.18
C TYR A 85 -26.65 10.02 15.17
N ARG A 86 -25.34 9.96 14.97
CA ARG A 86 -24.37 9.32 15.84
C ARG A 86 -23.35 10.34 16.31
N SER A 87 -23.09 10.36 17.61
CA SER A 87 -21.93 11.10 18.14
C SER A 87 -20.63 10.41 17.71
N PHE A 88 -19.57 11.19 17.54
CA PHE A 88 -18.25 10.66 17.21
C PHE A 88 -17.70 9.78 18.34
N SER A 89 -17.14 8.62 17.98
CA SER A 89 -16.34 7.81 18.90
C SER A 89 -14.91 8.35 18.98
N PRO A 90 -14.27 8.44 20.16
CA PRO A 90 -12.85 8.79 20.28
C PRO A 90 -11.92 7.88 19.46
N THR A 91 -12.31 6.63 19.19
CA THR A 91 -11.53 5.68 18.37
C THR A 91 -11.55 6.01 16.88
N GLU A 92 -12.55 6.78 16.43
CA GLU A 92 -12.69 7.23 15.05
C GLU A 92 -12.09 8.63 14.84
N LEU A 93 -11.54 9.27 15.89
CA LEU A 93 -10.99 10.62 15.83
C LEU A 93 -9.46 10.61 15.73
N VAL A 94 -8.93 11.34 14.76
CA VAL A 94 -7.48 11.54 14.62
C VAL A 94 -7.14 13.01 14.45
N SER A 95 -5.94 13.41 14.89
CA SER A 95 -5.40 14.72 14.60
C SER A 95 -5.11 14.87 13.10
N GLU A 96 -5.24 16.07 12.56
CA GLU A 96 -4.78 16.40 11.19
C GLU A 96 -3.28 16.13 10.96
N SER A 97 -2.51 16.10 12.04
CA SER A 97 -1.07 15.80 12.05
C SER A 97 -0.77 14.31 12.14
N THR A 98 -1.77 13.43 12.26
CA THR A 98 -1.56 11.98 12.29
C THR A 98 -0.87 11.53 11.00
N SER A 99 0.20 10.74 11.12
CA SER A 99 0.95 10.28 9.96
C SER A 99 0.10 9.36 9.08
N LEU A 100 0.29 9.45 7.77
CA LEU A 100 -0.44 8.62 6.81
C LEU A 100 -0.18 7.13 7.02
N LEU A 101 1.04 6.79 7.47
CA LEU A 101 1.39 5.43 7.83
C LEU A 101 0.63 4.95 9.07
N HIS A 102 0.48 5.80 10.10
CA HIS A 102 -0.31 5.46 11.27
C HIS A 102 -1.80 5.28 10.94
N THR A 103 -2.32 6.09 10.01
CA THR A 103 -3.69 5.96 9.50
C THR A 103 -4.00 4.55 8.98
N LEU A 104 -3.07 3.88 8.28
CA LEU A 104 -3.28 2.51 7.81
C LEU A 104 -3.54 1.51 8.96
N PHE A 105 -2.88 1.67 10.11
CA PHE A 105 -3.12 0.83 11.28
C PHE A 105 -4.50 1.07 11.90
N ILE A 106 -4.97 2.32 11.90
CA ILE A 106 -6.28 2.68 12.44
C ILE A 106 -7.40 2.06 11.60
N PHE A 107 -7.24 2.02 10.28
CA PHE A 107 -8.21 1.42 9.35
C PHE A 107 -8.33 -0.12 9.44
N LYS A 108 -7.49 -0.80 10.24
CA LYS A 108 -7.69 -2.22 10.53
C LYS A 108 -8.93 -2.50 11.38
N GLU A 109 -9.26 -1.56 12.25
CA GLU A 109 -10.36 -1.68 13.21
C GLU A 109 -11.51 -0.70 12.93
N ASN A 110 -11.33 0.19 11.95
CA ASN A 110 -12.30 1.24 11.61
C ASN A 110 -12.50 1.30 10.09
N GLU A 111 -13.73 1.54 9.64
CA GLU A 111 -14.03 1.74 8.22
C GLU A 111 -13.92 3.22 7.79
N ARG A 112 -13.84 4.11 8.78
CA ARG A 112 -13.81 5.56 8.63
C ARG A 112 -13.09 6.20 9.82
N ILE A 113 -12.51 7.37 9.59
CA ILE A 113 -11.99 8.23 10.64
C ILE A 113 -12.34 9.68 10.32
N PHE A 114 -12.50 10.49 11.36
CA PHE A 114 -12.77 11.91 11.25
C PHE A 114 -11.57 12.71 11.75
N ILE A 115 -11.29 13.81 11.06
CA ILE A 115 -10.10 14.61 11.31
C ILE A 115 -10.46 15.77 12.22
N LEU A 116 -9.77 15.83 13.35
CA LEU A 116 -9.81 16.94 14.29
C LEU A 116 -8.79 18.00 13.88
N GLU A 117 -9.29 19.17 13.47
CA GLU A 117 -8.52 20.38 13.17
C GLU A 117 -8.75 21.40 14.29
N GLY A 118 -7.76 21.53 15.17
CA GLY A 118 -7.90 22.29 16.41
C GLY A 118 -8.95 21.68 17.34
N ASN A 119 -10.13 22.30 17.41
CA ASN A 119 -11.27 21.84 18.22
C ASN A 119 -12.51 21.51 17.38
N ARG A 120 -12.36 21.36 16.06
CA ARG A 120 -13.47 21.11 15.14
C ARG A 120 -13.19 19.86 14.31
N ILE A 121 -14.26 19.14 14.00
CA ILE A 121 -14.23 18.02 13.06
C ILE A 121 -14.71 18.55 11.72
N THR A 122 -13.84 18.53 10.72
CA THR A 122 -14.06 19.21 9.43
C THR A 122 -13.89 18.29 8.23
N LYS A 123 -13.29 17.12 8.43
CA LYS A 123 -12.94 16.19 7.36
C LYS A 123 -13.17 14.75 7.77
N VAL A 124 -13.28 13.89 6.76
CA VAL A 124 -13.42 12.44 6.90
C VAL A 124 -12.43 11.74 5.97
N VAL A 125 -12.00 10.55 6.38
CA VAL A 125 -11.31 9.60 5.53
C VAL A 125 -12.05 8.27 5.66
N THR A 126 -12.29 7.62 4.54
CA THR A 126 -12.89 6.30 4.43
C THR A 126 -11.91 5.33 3.79
N LEU A 127 -12.25 4.04 3.77
CA LEU A 127 -11.46 3.04 3.04
C LEU A 127 -11.32 3.37 1.54
N ALA A 128 -12.25 4.08 0.92
CA ALA A 128 -12.14 4.50 -0.48
C ALA A 128 -10.98 5.47 -0.71
N ASP A 129 -10.69 6.32 0.27
CA ASP A 129 -9.62 7.31 0.21
C ASP A 129 -8.22 6.70 0.25
N LEU A 130 -8.10 5.44 0.66
CA LEU A 130 -6.86 4.70 0.60
C LEU A 130 -6.43 4.38 -0.85
N GLN A 131 -7.29 4.62 -1.85
CA GLN A 131 -6.95 4.57 -3.28
C GLN A 131 -6.18 5.81 -3.75
N LYS A 132 -6.10 6.87 -2.93
CA LYS A 132 -5.51 8.15 -3.34
C LYS A 132 -4.00 8.07 -3.58
N PRO A 133 -3.44 8.99 -4.39
CA PRO A 133 -2.05 8.95 -4.81
C PRO A 133 -1.01 8.79 -3.68
N PRO A 134 -1.13 9.46 -2.50
CA PRO A 134 -0.14 9.30 -1.44
C PRO A 134 0.01 7.86 -0.95
N ILE A 135 -1.09 7.11 -0.81
CA ILE A 135 -1.08 5.69 -0.42
C ILE A 135 -0.51 4.83 -1.54
N ARG A 136 -0.94 5.06 -2.79
CA ARG A 136 -0.39 4.34 -3.95
C ARG A 136 1.13 4.49 -4.06
N MET A 137 1.65 5.70 -3.81
CA MET A 137 3.09 5.97 -3.80
C MET A 137 3.81 5.22 -2.67
N LEU A 138 3.21 5.10 -1.48
CA LEU A 138 3.77 4.32 -0.37
C LEU A 138 3.90 2.85 -0.76
N LEU A 139 2.80 2.25 -1.23
CA LEU A 139 2.74 0.83 -1.60
C LEU A 139 3.70 0.52 -2.75
N PHE A 140 3.73 1.37 -3.78
CA PHE A 140 4.68 1.22 -4.88
C PHE A 140 6.13 1.31 -4.40
N GLY A 141 6.43 2.24 -3.47
CA GLY A 141 7.73 2.37 -2.84
C GLY A 141 8.16 1.12 -2.07
N LEU A 142 7.28 0.56 -1.24
CA LEU A 142 7.55 -0.66 -0.47
C LEU A 142 7.86 -1.86 -1.38
N ILE A 143 7.02 -2.09 -2.40
CA ILE A 143 7.21 -3.18 -3.35
C ILE A 143 8.51 -2.99 -4.15
N SER A 144 8.78 -1.76 -4.60
CA SER A 144 9.99 -1.45 -5.36
C SER A 144 11.26 -1.69 -4.53
N LEU A 145 11.26 -1.28 -3.26
CA LEU A 145 12.38 -1.53 -2.35
C LEU A 145 12.59 -3.03 -2.13
N LEU A 146 11.51 -3.80 -1.97
CA LEU A 146 11.62 -5.25 -1.81
C LEU A 146 12.25 -5.87 -3.05
N GLU A 147 11.78 -5.48 -4.24
CA GLU A 147 12.34 -5.95 -5.50
C GLU A 147 13.82 -5.60 -5.70
N MET A 148 14.26 -4.42 -5.23
CA MET A 148 15.66 -3.98 -5.27
C MET A 148 16.53 -4.77 -4.28
N HIS A 149 16.03 -5.00 -3.06
CA HIS A 149 16.73 -5.80 -2.06
C HIS A 149 16.86 -7.26 -2.48
N LEU A 150 15.79 -7.87 -2.98
CA LEU A 150 15.85 -9.23 -3.51
C LEU A 150 16.84 -9.34 -4.67
N TYR A 151 16.88 -8.36 -5.56
CA TYR A 151 17.87 -8.30 -6.63
C TYR A 151 19.30 -8.28 -6.08
N ARG A 152 19.59 -7.39 -5.13
CA ARG A 152 20.91 -7.31 -4.47
C ARG A 152 21.30 -8.65 -3.85
N ILE A 153 20.43 -9.22 -3.03
CA ILE A 153 20.67 -10.49 -2.34
C ILE A 153 20.90 -11.62 -3.33
N ILE A 154 20.11 -11.70 -4.41
CA ILE A 154 20.29 -12.72 -5.45
C ILE A 154 21.67 -12.61 -6.11
N ASN A 155 22.13 -11.40 -6.43
CA ASN A 155 23.44 -11.21 -7.04
C ASN A 155 24.60 -11.57 -6.10
N GLU A 156 24.46 -11.29 -4.81
CA GLU A 156 25.46 -11.62 -3.79
C GLU A 156 25.49 -13.14 -3.50
N TYR A 157 24.31 -13.75 -3.38
CA TYR A 157 24.17 -15.16 -3.01
C TYR A 157 24.45 -16.12 -4.17
N PHE A 158 24.23 -15.66 -5.41
CA PHE A 158 24.35 -16.48 -6.62
C PHE A 158 25.27 -15.85 -7.66
N PRO A 159 26.60 -15.88 -7.45
CA PRO A 159 27.56 -15.42 -8.43
C PRO A 159 27.47 -16.23 -9.73
N ASP A 160 27.97 -15.64 -10.82
CA ASP A 160 28.06 -16.24 -12.16
C ASP A 160 26.72 -16.79 -12.69
N ASP A 161 25.63 -16.07 -12.41
CA ASP A 161 24.26 -16.45 -12.75
C ASP A 161 23.83 -17.84 -12.25
N SER A 162 24.43 -18.32 -11.15
CA SER A 162 24.10 -19.62 -10.56
C SER A 162 22.65 -19.73 -10.06
N TRP A 163 21.94 -18.60 -9.96
CA TRP A 163 20.50 -18.54 -9.68
C TRP A 163 19.66 -19.24 -10.76
N LYS A 164 20.17 -19.42 -11.99
CA LYS A 164 19.49 -20.14 -13.08
C LYS A 164 19.03 -21.54 -12.67
N LYS A 165 19.75 -22.20 -11.73
CA LYS A 165 19.39 -23.54 -11.21
C LYS A 165 18.00 -23.60 -10.56
N HIS A 166 17.46 -22.45 -10.13
CA HIS A 166 16.16 -22.34 -9.47
C HIS A 166 15.00 -22.00 -10.41
N LEU A 167 15.29 -21.68 -11.67
CA LEU A 167 14.29 -21.30 -12.65
C LEU A 167 14.09 -22.39 -13.70
N ASN A 168 12.87 -22.48 -14.24
CA ASN A 168 12.61 -23.36 -15.36
C ASN A 168 13.17 -22.77 -16.68
N PRO A 169 13.42 -23.60 -17.71
CA PRO A 169 14.03 -23.15 -18.96
C PRO A 169 13.26 -22.02 -19.67
N LYS A 170 11.91 -21.99 -19.57
CA LYS A 170 11.10 -20.94 -20.19
C LYS A 170 11.36 -19.58 -19.54
N ARG A 171 11.53 -19.53 -18.22
CA ARG A 171 11.83 -18.30 -17.48
C ARG A 171 13.24 -17.82 -17.79
N ILE A 172 14.22 -18.73 -17.85
CA ILE A 172 15.59 -18.39 -18.25
C ILE A 172 15.61 -17.77 -19.66
N GLN A 173 14.94 -18.41 -20.63
CA GLN A 173 14.85 -17.89 -22.00
C GLN A 173 14.20 -16.50 -22.03
N PHE A 174 13.11 -16.29 -21.29
CA PHE A 174 12.46 -14.98 -21.20
C PHE A 174 13.42 -13.89 -20.68
N THR A 175 14.18 -14.18 -19.63
CA THR A 175 15.19 -13.27 -19.08
C THR A 175 16.31 -12.97 -20.09
N GLU A 176 16.78 -13.98 -20.83
CA GLU A 176 17.80 -13.85 -21.87
C GLU A 176 17.31 -13.02 -23.08
N ASP A 177 16.07 -13.23 -23.50
CA ASP A 177 15.44 -12.46 -24.59
C ASP A 177 15.28 -10.97 -24.19
N LEU A 178 14.83 -10.71 -22.95
CA LEU A 178 14.70 -9.36 -22.42
C LEU A 178 16.06 -8.67 -22.30
N PHE A 179 17.08 -9.41 -21.85
CA PHE A 179 18.46 -8.92 -21.78
C PHE A 179 19.00 -8.57 -23.16
N ALA A 180 18.82 -9.43 -24.16
CA ALA A 180 19.24 -9.17 -25.53
C ALA A 180 18.55 -7.92 -26.11
N LEU A 181 17.25 -7.75 -25.87
CA LEU A 181 16.49 -6.57 -26.29
C LEU A 181 17.03 -5.27 -25.67
N ARG A 182 17.30 -5.26 -24.36
CA ARG A 182 17.82 -4.08 -23.64
C ARG A 182 19.27 -3.79 -24.00
N LYS A 183 20.10 -4.82 -24.18
CA LYS A 183 21.48 -4.68 -24.65
C LYS A 183 21.55 -4.11 -26.07
N ALA A 184 20.62 -4.49 -26.95
CA ALA A 184 20.51 -3.91 -28.29
C ALA A 184 20.19 -2.39 -28.28
N ARG A 185 19.67 -1.86 -27.15
CA ARG A 185 19.47 -0.43 -26.90
C ARG A 185 20.66 0.25 -26.21
N ASN A 186 21.81 -0.43 -26.13
CA ASN A 186 23.03 0.03 -25.45
C ASN A 186 22.84 0.31 -23.95
N GLU A 187 21.92 -0.39 -23.29
CA GLU A 187 21.78 -0.33 -21.83
C GLU A 187 22.93 -1.10 -21.15
N GLY A 188 23.61 -0.45 -20.20
CA GLY A 188 24.66 -1.07 -19.39
C GLY A 188 24.07 -1.91 -18.26
N ILE A 189 23.57 -3.11 -18.60
CA ILE A 189 22.87 -4.02 -17.67
C ILE A 189 23.53 -5.40 -17.60
N GLN A 190 23.18 -6.16 -16.57
CA GLN A 190 23.47 -7.57 -16.34
C GLN A 190 22.23 -8.43 -16.63
N LEU A 191 22.41 -9.75 -16.71
CA LEU A 191 21.29 -10.67 -16.96
C LEU A 191 20.27 -10.65 -15.82
N SER A 192 20.73 -10.56 -14.58
CA SER A 192 19.88 -10.47 -13.39
C SER A 192 18.99 -9.22 -13.35
N ASP A 193 19.36 -8.13 -14.06
CA ASP A 193 18.53 -6.92 -14.18
C ASP A 193 17.22 -7.18 -14.95
N CYS A 194 17.11 -8.34 -15.61
CA CYS A 194 15.94 -8.76 -16.36
C CYS A 194 15.05 -9.75 -15.59
N LEU A 195 15.40 -10.09 -14.34
CA LEU A 195 14.56 -10.92 -13.47
C LEU A 195 13.29 -10.17 -13.08
N GLN A 196 12.14 -10.81 -13.29
CA GLN A 196 10.85 -10.31 -12.81
C GLN A 196 10.63 -10.71 -11.35
N ILE A 197 9.65 -10.07 -10.68
CA ILE A 197 9.30 -10.38 -9.29
C ILE A 197 9.00 -11.87 -9.08
N CYS A 198 8.34 -12.53 -10.05
CA CYS A 198 8.05 -13.96 -9.99
C CYS A 198 9.30 -14.83 -10.09
N ASP A 199 10.35 -14.39 -10.79
CA ASP A 199 11.64 -15.09 -10.83
C ASP A 199 12.38 -14.94 -9.51
N LYS A 200 12.42 -13.71 -8.96
CA LYS A 200 13.04 -13.42 -7.66
C LYS A 200 12.40 -14.25 -6.55
N ARG A 201 11.06 -14.35 -6.56
CA ARG A 201 10.28 -15.26 -5.70
C ARG A 201 10.78 -16.69 -5.83
N ASP A 202 10.81 -17.23 -7.04
CA ASP A 202 11.14 -18.66 -7.25
C ASP A 202 12.59 -18.97 -6.85
N ILE A 203 13.53 -18.05 -7.10
CA ILE A 203 14.93 -18.16 -6.64
C ILE A 203 14.99 -18.21 -5.11
N VAL A 204 14.42 -17.20 -4.45
CA VAL A 204 14.43 -17.06 -2.99
C VAL A 204 13.75 -18.24 -2.29
N LEU A 205 12.59 -18.68 -2.78
CA LEU A 205 11.83 -19.76 -2.15
C LEU A 205 12.45 -21.14 -2.38
N ASN A 206 13.25 -21.31 -3.44
CA ASN A 206 13.89 -22.60 -3.74
C ASN A 206 15.26 -22.77 -3.09
N GLU A 207 15.83 -21.72 -2.49
CA GLU A 207 17.05 -21.78 -1.69
C GLU A 207 16.68 -21.70 -0.20
N ASP A 208 16.65 -22.85 0.47
CA ASP A 208 16.11 -22.97 1.84
C ASP A 208 16.80 -22.05 2.87
N PRO A 209 18.15 -21.91 2.90
CA PRO A 209 18.79 -20.98 3.82
C PRO A 209 18.34 -19.53 3.61
N LEU A 210 18.18 -19.09 2.36
CA LEU A 210 17.76 -17.73 2.04
C LEU A 210 16.28 -17.51 2.40
N ARG A 211 15.41 -18.49 2.09
CA ARG A 211 14.00 -18.47 2.49
C ARG A 211 13.84 -18.32 4.01
N GLU A 212 14.63 -19.07 4.78
CA GLU A 212 14.60 -19.03 6.24
C GLU A 212 15.14 -17.71 6.81
N GLN A 213 16.20 -17.16 6.23
CA GLN A 213 16.73 -15.83 6.60
C GLN A 213 15.71 -14.72 6.39
N LEU A 214 14.85 -14.82 5.37
CA LEU A 214 13.77 -13.86 5.12
C LEU A 214 12.52 -14.10 5.99
N GLY A 215 12.57 -15.04 6.94
CA GLY A 215 11.45 -15.34 7.83
C GLY A 215 10.29 -16.06 7.16
N ILE A 216 10.48 -16.65 5.98
CA ILE A 216 9.40 -17.30 5.23
C ILE A 216 9.27 -18.76 5.66
N GLU A 217 8.23 -19.05 6.46
CA GLU A 217 8.02 -20.38 7.06
C GLU A 217 7.99 -21.54 6.06
N THR A 218 7.29 -21.39 4.94
CA THR A 218 7.13 -22.46 3.94
C THR A 218 7.10 -21.91 2.52
N LYS A 219 7.52 -22.74 1.54
CA LYS A 219 7.45 -22.38 0.11
C LYS A 219 6.03 -22.04 -0.33
N THR A 220 5.02 -22.74 0.18
CA THR A 220 3.61 -22.48 -0.14
C THR A 220 3.15 -21.12 0.37
N LYS A 221 3.41 -20.79 1.64
CA LYS A 221 3.08 -19.47 2.21
C LYS A 221 3.80 -18.35 1.47
N GLY A 222 5.10 -18.51 1.20
CA GLY A 222 5.87 -17.54 0.42
C GLY A 222 5.33 -17.34 -0.99
N LYS A 223 4.96 -18.42 -1.69
CA LYS A 223 4.41 -18.35 -3.04
C LYS A 223 3.07 -17.62 -3.06
N HIS A 224 2.23 -17.84 -2.05
CA HIS A 224 0.96 -17.12 -1.88
C HIS A 224 1.19 -15.62 -1.66
N PHE A 225 2.08 -15.26 -0.73
CA PHE A 225 2.45 -13.88 -0.45
C PHE A 225 2.95 -13.14 -1.70
N PHE A 226 3.96 -13.69 -2.39
CA PHE A 226 4.57 -13.02 -3.54
C PHE A 226 3.62 -12.91 -4.73
N LYS A 227 2.65 -13.82 -4.88
CA LYS A 227 1.61 -13.69 -5.91
C LYS A 227 0.68 -12.52 -5.62
N LYS A 228 0.17 -12.42 -4.39
CA LYS A 228 -0.65 -11.26 -3.97
C LYS A 228 0.12 -9.94 -4.10
N LEU A 229 1.42 -9.95 -3.80
CA LEU A 229 2.28 -8.80 -3.97
C LEU A 229 2.46 -8.41 -5.46
N GLU A 230 2.64 -9.40 -6.34
CA GLU A 230 2.73 -9.21 -7.79
C GLU A 230 1.42 -8.65 -8.37
N GLU A 231 0.26 -9.13 -7.90
CA GLU A 231 -1.06 -8.62 -8.25
C GLU A 231 -1.21 -7.16 -7.81
N LEU A 232 -0.93 -6.85 -6.54
CA LEU A 232 -0.96 -5.48 -6.03
C LEU A 232 -0.04 -4.55 -6.82
N ARG A 233 1.19 -4.98 -7.12
CA ARG A 233 2.14 -4.25 -7.95
C ARG A 233 1.57 -3.92 -9.32
N ASN A 234 0.90 -4.88 -9.96
CA ASN A 234 0.31 -4.69 -11.27
C ASN A 234 -0.88 -3.73 -11.21
N ASN A 235 -1.74 -3.85 -10.21
CA ASN A 235 -2.86 -2.92 -10.01
C ASN A 235 -2.36 -1.48 -9.85
N LEU A 236 -1.33 -1.28 -9.02
CA LEU A 236 -0.69 0.03 -8.82
C LEU A 236 -0.10 0.58 -10.12
N ALA A 237 0.63 -0.25 -10.89
CA ALA A 237 1.23 0.15 -12.16
C ALA A 237 0.19 0.49 -13.24
N HIS A 238 -0.99 -0.13 -13.20
CA HIS A 238 -2.09 0.09 -14.15
C HIS A 238 -3.17 1.05 -13.63
N SER A 239 -2.94 1.69 -12.47
CA SER A 239 -3.91 2.58 -11.82
C SER A 239 -5.28 1.94 -11.55
N GLN A 240 -5.32 0.61 -11.39
CA GLN A 240 -6.51 -0.16 -11.02
C GLN A 240 -6.73 -0.12 -9.50
N ASP A 241 -7.90 -0.53 -9.02
CA ASP A 241 -8.19 -0.52 -7.60
C ASP A 241 -7.21 -1.41 -6.82
N ILE A 242 -6.71 -0.88 -5.71
CA ILE A 242 -5.81 -1.59 -4.79
C ILE A 242 -6.48 -2.86 -4.24
N ASN A 243 -7.81 -2.85 -4.09
CA ASN A 243 -8.57 -3.87 -3.39
C ASN A 243 -9.50 -4.71 -4.32
N THR A 244 -9.18 -4.86 -5.61
CA THR A 244 -10.06 -5.57 -6.57
C THR A 244 -10.33 -7.03 -6.22
N GLU A 245 -9.34 -7.74 -5.68
CA GLU A 245 -9.43 -9.19 -5.41
C GLU A 245 -9.29 -9.56 -3.92
N ASN A 246 -8.96 -8.59 -3.08
CA ASN A 246 -8.68 -8.78 -1.67
C ASN A 246 -9.67 -7.97 -0.80
N SER A 247 -9.76 -8.28 0.49
CA SER A 247 -10.30 -7.34 1.47
C SER A 247 -9.24 -6.33 1.90
N TRP A 248 -9.66 -5.17 2.41
CA TRP A 248 -8.72 -4.20 3.01
C TRP A 248 -7.87 -4.83 4.11
N ASN A 249 -8.43 -5.77 4.89
CA ASN A 249 -7.71 -6.54 5.89
C ASN A 249 -6.57 -7.39 5.31
N GLU A 250 -6.79 -8.03 4.16
CA GLU A 250 -5.74 -8.76 3.45
C GLU A 250 -4.68 -7.82 2.88
N THR A 251 -5.09 -6.62 2.42
CA THR A 251 -4.15 -5.59 1.95
C THR A 251 -3.26 -5.10 3.10
N PHE A 252 -3.82 -4.80 4.27
CA PHE A 252 -3.05 -4.41 5.44
C PHE A 252 -2.08 -5.51 5.87
N PHE A 253 -2.53 -6.77 5.89
CA PHE A 253 -1.67 -7.90 6.20
C PHE A 253 -0.52 -8.07 5.19
N LEU A 254 -0.80 -7.87 3.89
CA LEU A 254 0.20 -7.92 2.83
C LEU A 254 1.27 -6.82 3.01
N ILE A 255 0.86 -5.61 3.40
CA ILE A 255 1.77 -4.50 3.71
C ILE A 255 2.69 -4.87 4.87
N GLU A 256 2.13 -5.35 5.99
CA GLU A 256 2.93 -5.74 7.15
C GLU A 256 3.92 -6.86 6.85
N GLN A 257 3.49 -7.87 6.08
CA GLN A 257 4.39 -8.93 5.64
C GLN A 257 5.52 -8.40 4.74
N THR A 258 5.22 -7.43 3.88
CA THR A 258 6.22 -6.77 3.02
C THR A 258 7.24 -6.00 3.85
N GLU A 259 6.77 -5.24 4.84
CA GLU A 259 7.63 -4.49 5.78
C GLU A 259 8.54 -5.44 6.58
N ASN A 260 8.00 -6.54 7.12
CA ASN A 260 8.80 -7.54 7.84
C ASN A 260 9.88 -8.17 6.96
N ILE A 261 9.56 -8.55 5.71
CA ILE A 261 10.54 -9.13 4.78
C ILE A 261 11.60 -8.08 4.39
N LEU A 262 11.22 -6.81 4.23
CA LEU A 262 12.16 -5.71 3.99
C LEU A 262 13.16 -5.56 5.13
N GLU A 263 12.69 -5.62 6.38
CA GLU A 263 13.58 -5.58 7.55
C GLU A 263 14.57 -6.75 7.57
N GLU A 264 14.14 -7.97 7.23
CA GLU A 264 15.03 -9.11 7.11
C GLU A 264 16.02 -8.98 5.94
N CYS A 265 15.57 -8.45 4.80
CA CYS A 265 16.44 -8.19 3.65
C CYS A 265 17.61 -7.25 4.02
N GLU A 266 17.36 -6.22 4.84
CA GLU A 266 18.39 -5.27 5.25
C GLU A 266 19.43 -5.86 6.22
N LYS A 267 19.09 -6.96 6.90
CA LYS A 267 20.01 -7.67 7.78
C LYS A 267 20.97 -8.60 7.02
N ILE A 268 20.59 -9.00 5.80
CA ILE A 268 21.41 -9.86 4.92
C ILE A 268 22.48 -8.98 4.24
N LYS A 269 23.74 -9.22 4.62
CA LYS A 269 24.93 -8.52 4.12
C LYS A 269 25.69 -9.33 3.09
#